data_AF-A0A7C3DDM4-F1
#
_entry.id   AF-A0A7C3DDM4-F1
#
_cell.length_a   1.000
_cell.length_b   1.000
_cell.length_c   1.000
_cell.angle_alpha   90.00
_cell.angle_beta   90.00
_cell.angle_gamma   90.00
#
_symmetry.space_group_name_H-M   'P 1'
#
loop_
_entity.id
_entity.type
_entity.pdbx_description
1 polymer ?
#
loop_
_entity_poly.entity_id
_entity_poly.type
_entity_poly.pdbx_seq_one_letter_code
_entity_poly.pdbx_strand_id
1 'polypeptide(L)' 'GVASVQVGAGIVADSVPEREYEETLNKARGLIRTIELAEKAK' A
#
# COMPACT_ATOMS: atom_id res chain seq x y z
N GLY A 1 14.67 6.76 11.56
CA GLY A 1 13.46 6.33 12.30
C GLY A 1 12.83 5.16 11.59
N VAL A 2 11.83 4.51 12.19
CA VAL A 2 11.05 3.44 11.55
C VAL A 2 9.63 3.94 11.29
N ALA A 3 9.10 3.69 10.10
CA ALA A 3 7.73 4.01 9.73
C ALA A 3 6.99 2.71 9.36
N SER A 4 5.78 2.53 9.91
CA SER A 4 4.92 1.39 9.61
C SER A 4 3.74 1.85 8.77
N VAL A 5 3.39 1.06 7.74
CA VAL A 5 2.27 1.36 6.83
C VAL A 5 1.29 0.20 6.87
N GLN A 6 0.06 0.48 7.29
CA GLN A 6 -1.04 -0.48 7.24
C GLN A 6 -1.91 -0.23 6.00
N VAL A 7 -2.33 -1.31 5.35
CA VAL A 7 -3.19 -1.28 4.16
C VAL A 7 -4.26 -2.37 4.26
N GLY A 8 -5.27 -2.26 3.40
CA GLY A 8 -6.34 -3.24 3.27
C GLY A 8 -7.09 -3.08 1.95
N ALA A 9 -7.98 -4.03 1.71
CA ALA A 9 -8.90 -4.06 0.58
C ALA A 9 -10.34 -4.23 1.08
N GLY A 10 -11.29 -3.73 0.32
CA GLY A 10 -12.71 -3.92 0.62
C GLY A 10 -13.18 -5.24 0.02
N ILE A 11 -13.62 -6.17 0.86
CA ILE A 11 -14.09 -7.48 0.40
C ILE A 11 -15.60 -7.44 0.15
N VAL A 12 -16.02 -7.87 -1.03
CA VAL A 12 -17.42 -8.04 -1.43
C VAL A 12 -17.66 -9.47 -1.95
N ALA A 13 -18.92 -9.80 -2.27
CA ALA A 13 -19.33 -11.17 -2.58
C ALA A 13 -18.61 -11.79 -3.79
N ASP A 14 -18.21 -10.97 -4.75
CA ASP A 14 -17.54 -11.35 -6.00
C ASP A 14 -16.05 -10.97 -6.03
N SER A 15 -15.47 -10.60 -4.88
CA SER A 15 -14.04 -10.32 -4.77
C SER A 15 -13.19 -11.52 -5.16
N VAL A 16 -12.06 -11.24 -5.82
CA VAL A 16 -11.05 -12.24 -6.19
C VAL A 16 -9.84 -12.05 -5.28
N PRO A 17 -9.50 -13.01 -4.39
CA PRO A 17 -8.46 -12.83 -3.37
C PRO A 17 -7.14 -12.28 -3.90
N GLU A 18 -6.70 -12.74 -5.07
CA GLU A 18 -5.46 -12.30 -5.72
C GLU A 18 -5.51 -10.82 -6.13
N ARG A 19 -6.66 -10.35 -6.64
CA ARG A 19 -6.86 -8.95 -7.04
C ARG A 19 -6.90 -8.04 -5.82
N GLU A 20 -7.57 -8.47 -4.75
CA GLU A 20 -7.64 -7.70 -3.50
C GLU A 20 -6.26 -7.60 -2.83
N TYR A 21 -5.48 -8.69 -2.87
CA TYR A 21 -4.10 -8.68 -2.39
C TYR A 21 -3.24 -7.71 -3.22
N GLU A 22 -3.35 -7.73 -4.54
CA GLU A 22 -2.65 -6.79 -5.42
C GLU A 22 -3.06 -5.33 -5.13
N GLU A 23 -4.33 -5.06 -4.84
CA GLU A 23 -4.80 -3.74 -4.39
C GLU A 23 -4.10 -3.29 -3.11
N THR A 24 -3.97 -4.17 -2.11
CA THR A 24 -3.26 -3.83 -0.86
C THR A 24 -1.79 -3.45 -1.12
N LEU A 25 -1.10 -4.21 -1.99
CA LEU A 25 0.29 -3.92 -2.38
C LEU A 25 0.39 -2.60 -3.14
N ASN A 26 -0.53 -2.32 -4.06
CA ASN A 26 -0.61 -1.05 -4.78
C ASN A 26 -0.74 0.14 -3.83
N LYS A 27 -1.65 0.06 -2.86
CA LYS A 27 -1.84 1.11 -1.84
C LYS A 27 -0.57 1.31 -1.01
N ALA A 28 0.09 0.23 -0.59
CA ALA A 28 1.32 0.31 0.20
C ALA A 28 2.46 0.96 -0.58
N ARG A 29 2.63 0.57 -1.86
CA ARG A 29 3.67 1.12 -2.75
C ARG A 29 3.59 2.64 -2.86
N GLY A 30 2.39 3.21 -2.98
CA GLY A 30 2.21 4.66 -3.06
C GLY A 30 2.74 5.39 -1.82
N LEU A 31 2.44 4.86 -0.63
CA LEU A 31 2.88 5.44 0.64
C LEU A 31 4.39 5.28 0.84
N ILE A 32 4.93 4.09 0.58
CA ILE A 32 6.38 3.83 0.67
C ILE A 32 7.15 4.75 -0.29
N ARG A 33 6.69 4.87 -1.54
CA ARG A 33 7.33 5.75 -2.53
C ARG A 33 7.32 7.21 -2.09
N THR A 34 6.25 7.67 -1.45
CA THR A 34 6.15 9.03 -0.92
C THR A 34 7.20 9.27 0.16
N ILE A 35 7.40 8.32 1.08
CA ILE A 35 8.43 8.40 2.12
C ILE A 35 9.83 8.45 1.49
N GLU A 36 10.12 7.59 0.51
CA GLU A 36 11.41 7.60 -0.20
C GLU A 36 11.72 8.94 -0.86
N LEU A 37 10.72 9.56 -1.50
CA LEU A 37 10.87 10.86 -2.14
C LEU A 37 11.11 11.96 -1.11
N ALA A 38 10.40 11.94 0.02
CA ALA A 38 10.58 12.89 1.10
C ALA A 38 11.97 12.78 1.75
N GLU A 39 12.51 11.58 1.93
CA GLU A 39 13.87 11.38 2.44
C GLU A 39 14.94 11.86 1.45
N LYS A 40 14.72 11.72 0.14
CA LYS A 40 15.64 12.23 -0.89
C LYS A 40 15.63 13.74 -1.08
N ALA A 41 14.56 14.41 -0.67
CA ALA A 41 14.42 15.86 -0.76
C ALA A 41 15.08 16.61 0.42
N LYS A 42 15.63 15.88 1.40
CA LYS A 42 16.46 16.40 2.48
C LYS A 42 17.91 16.53 2.02
#